data_AF-A0A6G8NHL3-F1
#
_entry.id   AF-A0A6G8NHL3-F1
#
_cell.length_a   1.000
_cell.length_b   1.000
_cell.length_c   1.000
_cell.angle_alpha   90.00
_cell.angle_beta   90.00
_cell.angle_gamma   90.00
#
_symmetry.space_group_name_H-M   'P 1'
#
loop_
_entity.id
_entity.type
_entity.pdbx_description
1 polymer ?
#
loop_
_entity_poly.entity_id
_entity_poly.type
_entity_poly.pdbx_seq_one_letter_code
_entity_poly.pdbx_strand_id
1 'polypeptide(L)'
;MEATEKVVPRRPSTASPELIEALVRQFASRVLFLRAAWHRGDDGAQNPLQAIQREARAASAAIALTPHGRALCMYLLPDETKAFGDPGAGLFMWVASQTVQMMQAIEDGEPEDAIKPKIDAMLTDIVARLNGQKY
;
A
#
# COMPACT_ATOMS: atom_id res chain seq x y z
N MET A 1 -0.64 -35.10 -26.65
CA MET A 1 -1.24 -34.30 -25.56
C MET A 1 -0.08 -33.66 -24.82
N GLU A 2 0.26 -32.42 -25.17
CA GLU A 2 1.23 -31.64 -24.40
C GLU A 2 0.64 -31.34 -23.03
N ALA A 3 1.32 -31.79 -21.98
CA ALA A 3 1.05 -31.32 -20.63
C ALA A 3 1.39 -29.83 -20.62
N THR A 4 0.36 -28.98 -20.59
CA THR A 4 0.52 -27.57 -20.28
C THR A 4 1.06 -27.52 -18.85
N GLU A 5 2.36 -27.37 -18.73
CA GLU A 5 3.05 -27.09 -17.48
C GLU A 5 2.35 -25.87 -16.88
N LYS A 6 1.56 -26.09 -15.82
CA LYS A 6 0.96 -24.99 -15.06
C LYS A 6 2.13 -24.21 -14.48
N VAL A 7 2.51 -23.13 -15.16
CA VAL A 7 3.46 -22.15 -14.65
C VAL A 7 2.90 -21.69 -13.32
N VAL A 8 3.49 -22.15 -12.22
CA VAL A 8 3.09 -21.72 -10.88
C VAL A 8 3.44 -20.23 -10.81
N PRO A 9 2.44 -19.33 -10.67
CA PRO A 9 2.68 -17.91 -10.66
C PRO A 9 3.68 -17.57 -9.54
N ARG A 10 4.75 -16.84 -9.89
CA ARG A 10 5.78 -16.45 -8.92
C ARG A 10 5.18 -15.45 -7.95
N ARG A 11 4.97 -15.85 -6.70
CA ARG A 11 4.36 -14.99 -5.69
C ARG A 11 5.26 -13.77 -5.39
N PRO A 12 4.75 -12.53 -5.45
CA PRO A 12 5.54 -11.33 -5.15
C PRO A 12 5.98 -11.20 -3.69
N SER A 13 5.29 -11.87 -2.77
CA SER A 13 5.55 -11.84 -1.32
C SER A 13 5.62 -13.25 -0.74
N THR A 14 6.40 -13.43 0.33
CA THR A 14 6.43 -14.68 1.11
C THR A 14 5.42 -14.70 2.27
N ALA A 15 4.78 -13.57 2.60
CA ALA A 15 3.78 -13.46 3.65
C ALA A 15 2.49 -14.23 3.32
N SER A 16 1.67 -14.60 4.31
CA SER A 16 0.37 -15.24 4.03
C SER A 16 -0.62 -14.24 3.41
N PRO A 17 -1.62 -14.68 2.61
CA PRO A 17 -2.61 -13.78 2.01
C PRO A 17 -3.35 -12.92 3.05
N GLU A 18 -3.68 -13.52 4.21
CA GLU A 18 -4.39 -12.87 5.30
C GLU A 18 -3.52 -11.77 5.94
N LEU A 19 -2.22 -12.02 6.08
CA LEU A 19 -1.27 -11.03 6.58
C LEU A 19 -1.11 -9.87 5.59
N ILE A 20 -1.04 -10.14 4.28
CA ILE A 20 -0.95 -9.09 3.25
C ILE A 20 -2.18 -8.18 3.30
N GLU A 21 -3.38 -8.76 3.32
CA GLU A 21 -4.62 -7.99 3.41
C GLU A 21 -4.68 -7.14 4.67
N ALA A 22 -4.37 -7.75 5.83
CA ALA A 22 -4.36 -7.04 7.10
C ALA A 22 -3.35 -5.89 7.10
N LEU A 23 -2.12 -6.10 6.62
CA LEU A 23 -1.08 -5.07 6.57
C LEU A 23 -1.49 -3.89 5.68
N VAL A 24 -1.98 -4.16 4.46
CA VAL A 24 -2.36 -3.12 3.51
C VAL A 24 -3.51 -2.27 4.07
N ARG A 25 -4.57 -2.90 4.58
CA ARG A 25 -5.74 -2.19 5.11
C ARG A 25 -5.42 -1.44 6.41
N GLN A 26 -4.68 -2.07 7.33
CA GLN A 26 -4.29 -1.42 8.58
C GLN A 26 -3.35 -0.24 8.32
N PHE A 27 -2.41 -0.36 7.39
CA PHE A 27 -1.52 0.74 7.03
C PHE A 27 -2.32 1.94 6.49
N ALA A 28 -3.24 1.71 5.54
CA ALA A 28 -4.09 2.78 5.02
C ALA A 28 -4.92 3.46 6.14
N SER A 29 -5.51 2.66 7.03
CA SER A 29 -6.25 3.19 8.19
C SER A 29 -5.36 4.03 9.13
N ARG A 30 -4.12 3.60 9.38
CA ARG A 30 -3.17 4.34 10.23
C ARG A 30 -2.75 5.67 9.60
N VAL A 31 -2.52 5.70 8.29
CA VAL A 31 -2.24 6.95 7.55
C VAL A 31 -3.37 7.96 7.77
N LEU A 32 -4.62 7.53 7.65
CA LEU A 32 -5.78 8.39 7.85
C LEU A 32 -5.89 8.92 9.28
N PHE A 33 -5.68 8.04 10.26
CA PHE A 33 -5.70 8.40 11.66
C PHE A 33 -4.60 9.43 12.00
N LEU A 34 -3.37 9.20 11.54
CA LEU A 34 -2.24 10.10 11.75
C LEU A 34 -2.49 11.47 11.11
N ARG A 35 -3.03 11.50 9.89
CA ARG A 35 -3.42 12.75 9.23
C ARG A 35 -4.49 13.49 10.05
N ALA A 36 -5.57 12.81 10.41
CA ALA A 36 -6.67 13.42 11.16
C ALA A 36 -6.20 13.99 12.52
N ALA A 37 -5.41 13.22 13.27
CA ALA A 37 -4.86 13.65 14.56
C ALA A 37 -3.96 14.89 14.43
N TRP A 38 -3.13 14.93 13.38
CA TRP A 38 -2.29 16.09 13.08
C TRP A 38 -3.12 17.33 12.72
N HIS A 39 -4.15 17.18 11.87
CA HIS A 39 -5.02 18.30 11.49
C HIS A 39 -5.85 18.85 12.65
N ARG A 40 -6.25 18.00 13.61
CA ARG A 40 -6.98 18.43 14.81
C ARG A 40 -6.08 19.06 15.88
N GLY A 41 -4.77 18.88 15.79
CA GLY A 41 -3.83 19.32 16.82
C GLY A 41 -3.94 18.52 18.11
N ASP A 42 -4.28 17.22 18.01
CA ASP A 42 -4.42 16.34 19.18
C ASP A 42 -3.10 16.31 19.99
N ASP A 43 -3.19 16.27 21.32
CA ASP A 43 -2.01 16.22 22.20
C ASP A 43 -1.12 15.01 21.86
N GLY A 44 0.15 15.28 21.57
CA GLY A 44 1.12 14.25 21.16
C GLY A 44 1.10 13.89 19.68
N ALA A 45 0.35 14.61 18.83
CA ALA A 45 0.41 14.45 17.39
C ALA A 45 1.85 14.69 16.87
N GLN A 46 2.47 13.63 16.36
CA GLN A 46 3.79 13.68 15.73
C GLN A 46 3.66 14.06 14.26
N ASN A 47 4.74 14.56 13.65
CA ASN A 47 4.78 14.80 12.21
C ASN A 47 4.37 13.50 11.47
N PRO A 48 3.24 13.51 10.73
CA PRO A 48 2.67 12.29 10.17
C PRO A 48 3.59 11.66 9.12
N LEU A 49 4.40 12.44 8.41
CA LEU A 49 5.29 11.92 7.37
C LEU A 49 6.34 10.95 7.93
N GLN A 50 6.96 11.29 9.06
CA GLN A 50 7.98 10.42 9.67
C GLN A 50 7.37 9.14 10.24
N ALA A 51 6.18 9.25 10.86
CA ALA A 51 5.45 8.10 11.37
C ALA A 51 5.04 7.14 10.23
N ILE A 52 4.47 7.68 9.15
CA ILE A 52 4.09 6.93 7.96
C ILE A 52 5.30 6.24 7.32
N GLN A 53 6.43 6.92 7.19
CA GLN A 53 7.66 6.32 6.63
C GLN A 53 8.18 5.15 7.48
N ARG A 54 8.14 5.29 8.81
CA ARG A 54 8.54 4.22 9.73
C ARG A 54 7.61 3.01 9.60
N GLU A 55 6.30 3.25 9.56
CA GLU A 55 5.31 2.19 9.36
C GLU A 55 5.41 1.54 7.99
N ALA A 56 5.71 2.30 6.93
CA ALA A 56 5.90 1.79 5.59
C ALA A 56 7.09 0.82 5.52
N ARG A 57 8.19 1.14 6.21
CA ARG A 57 9.35 0.24 6.33
C ARG A 57 9.02 -1.01 7.14
N ALA A 58 8.29 -0.87 8.24
CA ALA A 58 7.88 -2.01 9.05
C ALA A 58 6.94 -2.94 8.28
N ALA A 59 5.97 -2.37 7.56
CA ALA A 59 5.08 -3.10 6.68
C ALA A 59 5.89 -3.81 5.59
N SER A 60 6.80 -3.11 4.90
CA SER A 60 7.70 -3.69 3.88
C SER A 60 8.49 -4.91 4.38
N ALA A 61 9.03 -4.82 5.59
CA ALA A 61 9.72 -5.96 6.22
C ALA A 61 8.76 -7.14 6.47
N ALA A 62 7.52 -6.86 6.89
CA ALA A 62 6.53 -7.89 7.20
C ALA A 62 5.92 -8.57 5.96
N ILE A 63 5.68 -7.82 4.87
CA ILE A 63 5.28 -8.42 3.58
C ILE A 63 6.41 -9.26 2.98
N ALA A 64 7.68 -8.93 3.25
CA ALA A 64 8.84 -9.72 2.81
C ALA A 64 8.79 -10.03 1.30
N LEU A 65 8.94 -8.98 0.48
CA LEU A 65 8.93 -9.10 -0.98
C LEU A 65 10.02 -10.07 -1.48
N THR A 66 9.63 -10.96 -2.40
CA THR A 66 10.58 -11.80 -3.14
C THR A 66 11.38 -10.95 -4.13
N PRO A 67 12.51 -11.42 -4.69
CA PRO A 67 13.21 -10.70 -5.75
C PRO A 67 12.31 -10.34 -6.94
N HIS A 68 11.37 -11.22 -7.28
CA HIS A 68 10.35 -10.94 -8.29
C HIS A 68 9.40 -9.82 -7.86
N GLY A 69 8.88 -9.86 -6.63
CA GLY A 69 8.01 -8.79 -6.12
C GLY A 69 8.71 -7.44 -5.98
N ARG A 70 10.00 -7.43 -5.64
CA ARG A 70 10.82 -6.21 -5.66
C ARG A 70 10.90 -5.61 -7.06
N ALA A 71 11.16 -6.43 -8.07
CA ALA A 71 11.19 -5.99 -9.46
C ALA A 71 9.83 -5.49 -9.94
N LEU A 72 8.75 -6.18 -9.58
CA LEU A 72 7.37 -5.78 -9.89
C LEU A 72 7.06 -4.39 -9.31
N CYS A 73 7.37 -4.16 -8.03
CA CYS A 73 7.17 -2.86 -7.39
C CYS A 73 8.01 -1.76 -8.08
N MET A 74 9.27 -2.02 -8.42
CA MET A 74 10.10 -1.04 -9.15
C MET A 74 9.59 -0.71 -10.55
N TYR A 75 8.88 -1.65 -11.19
CA TYR A 75 8.32 -1.46 -12.53
C TYR A 75 6.99 -0.72 -12.50
N LEU A 76 6.10 -1.07 -11.56
CA LEU A 76 4.74 -0.54 -11.50
C LEU A 76 4.62 0.78 -10.74
N LEU A 77 5.52 1.04 -9.80
CA LEU A 77 5.42 2.25 -8.97
C LEU A 77 6.03 3.47 -9.65
N PRO A 78 5.48 4.67 -9.39
CA PRO A 78 6.05 5.93 -9.88
C PRO A 78 7.52 6.11 -9.46
N ASP A 79 8.29 6.82 -10.29
CA ASP A 79 9.74 7.00 -10.09
C ASP A 79 10.07 7.67 -8.75
N GLU A 80 9.19 8.54 -8.25
CA GLU A 80 9.33 9.22 -6.97
C GLU A 80 9.42 8.23 -5.79
N THR A 81 8.81 7.04 -5.93
CA THR A 81 8.86 5.99 -4.91
C THR A 81 10.21 5.26 -4.88
N LYS A 82 11.03 5.38 -5.93
CA LYS A 82 12.33 4.71 -6.02
C LYS A 82 13.37 5.38 -5.11
N ALA A 83 13.16 6.65 -4.76
CA ALA A 83 14.01 7.38 -3.81
C ALA A 83 14.05 6.74 -2.41
N PHE A 84 13.07 5.89 -2.06
CA PHE A 84 13.03 5.22 -0.76
C PHE A 84 14.01 4.02 -0.65
N GLY A 85 14.63 3.59 -1.74
CA GLY A 85 15.63 2.50 -1.78
C GLY A 85 15.09 1.09 -1.53
N ASP A 86 13.99 0.98 -0.78
CA ASP A 86 13.23 -0.25 -0.56
C ASP A 86 11.89 -0.21 -1.31
N PRO A 87 11.68 -1.04 -2.35
CA PRO A 87 10.47 -1.04 -3.16
C PRO A 87 9.19 -1.32 -2.37
N GLY A 88 9.25 -2.13 -1.31
CA GLY A 88 8.09 -2.38 -0.47
C GLY A 88 7.71 -1.15 0.35
N ALA A 89 8.69 -0.44 0.91
CA ALA A 89 8.43 0.84 1.57
C ALA A 89 7.91 1.88 0.56
N GLY A 90 8.44 1.89 -0.66
CA GLY A 90 7.94 2.73 -1.77
C GLY A 90 6.47 2.45 -2.10
N LEU A 91 6.05 1.18 -2.14
CA LEU A 91 4.65 0.78 -2.33
C LEU A 91 3.77 1.38 -1.23
N PHE A 92 4.14 1.20 0.04
CA PHE A 92 3.34 1.74 1.14
C PHE A 92 3.34 3.27 1.18
N MET A 93 4.44 3.94 0.82
CA MET A 93 4.46 5.40 0.68
C MET A 93 3.52 5.87 -0.45
N TRP A 94 3.44 5.12 -1.55
CA TRP A 94 2.47 5.39 -2.61
C TRP A 94 1.03 5.19 -2.12
N VAL A 95 0.75 4.10 -1.39
CA VAL A 95 -0.57 3.87 -0.75
C VAL A 95 -0.95 5.04 0.16
N ALA A 96 -0.01 5.50 0.98
CA ALA A 96 -0.24 6.64 1.87
C ALA A 96 -0.62 7.89 1.08
N SER A 97 0.14 8.19 0.02
CA SER A 97 -0.13 9.34 -0.86
C SER A 97 -1.53 9.27 -1.50
N GLN A 98 -1.89 8.12 -2.08
CA GLN A 98 -3.21 7.93 -2.70
C GLN A 98 -4.34 8.07 -1.66
N THR A 99 -4.16 7.46 -0.50
CA THR A 99 -5.15 7.50 0.60
C THR A 99 -5.36 8.94 1.10
N VAL A 100 -4.29 9.72 1.23
CA VAL A 100 -4.38 11.14 1.61
C VAL A 100 -5.04 11.98 0.52
N GLN A 101 -4.70 11.78 -0.76
CA GLN A 101 -5.30 12.50 -1.88
C GLN A 101 -6.81 12.24 -1.99
N MET A 102 -7.24 10.99 -1.80
CA MET A 102 -8.65 10.63 -1.81
C MET A 102 -9.42 11.25 -0.65
N MET A 103 -8.82 11.37 0.54
CA MET A 103 -9.45 12.12 1.63
C MET A 103 -9.49 13.62 1.38
N GLN A 104 -8.46 14.18 0.77
CA GLN A 104 -8.48 15.59 0.38
C GLN A 104 -9.63 15.86 -0.58
N ALA A 105 -9.89 14.96 -1.54
CA ALA A 105 -11.04 15.08 -2.44
C ALA A 105 -12.39 15.12 -1.71
N ILE A 106 -12.55 14.30 -0.65
CA ILE A 106 -13.76 14.35 0.21
C ILE A 106 -13.87 15.71 0.92
N GLU A 107 -12.76 16.22 1.45
CA GLU A 107 -12.73 17.54 2.11
C GLU A 107 -13.00 18.70 1.14
N ASP A 108 -12.60 18.54 -0.13
CA ASP A 108 -12.84 19.50 -1.20
C ASP A 108 -14.28 19.41 -1.76
N GLY A 109 -15.11 18.50 -1.23
CA GLY A 109 -16.54 18.40 -1.52
C GLY A 109 -16.94 17.25 -2.46
N GLU A 110 -16.03 16.33 -2.81
CA GLU A 110 -16.42 15.12 -3.52
C GLU A 110 -17.29 14.20 -2.63
N PRO A 111 -18.34 13.57 -3.17
CA PRO A 111 -19.17 12.65 -2.39
C PRO A 111 -18.37 11.47 -1.85
N GLU A 112 -18.46 11.24 -0.54
CA GLU A 112 -17.74 10.15 0.13
C GLU A 112 -18.11 8.76 -0.45
N ASP A 113 -19.36 8.56 -0.82
CA ASP A 113 -19.86 7.34 -1.47
C ASP A 113 -19.25 7.09 -2.85
N ALA A 114 -18.72 8.13 -3.50
CA ALA A 114 -17.99 8.00 -4.77
C ALA A 114 -16.49 7.73 -4.57
N ILE A 115 -15.93 8.10 -3.41
CA ILE A 115 -14.49 7.95 -3.10
C ILE A 115 -14.19 6.62 -2.38
N LYS A 116 -15.02 6.22 -1.40
CA LYS A 116 -14.81 4.98 -0.64
C LYS A 116 -14.61 3.74 -1.53
N PRO A 117 -15.44 3.49 -2.57
CA PRO A 117 -15.23 2.36 -3.46
C PRO A 117 -13.90 2.42 -4.22
N LYS A 118 -13.39 3.62 -4.53
CA LYS A 118 -12.09 3.80 -5.21
C LYS A 118 -10.93 3.41 -4.28
N ILE A 119 -10.99 3.82 -3.02
CA ILE A 119 -10.01 3.40 -1.99
C ILE A 119 -10.02 1.89 -1.88
N ASP A 120 -11.20 1.30 -1.72
CA ASP A 120 -11.32 -0.14 -1.47
C ASP A 120 -10.88 -0.98 -2.69
N ALA A 121 -11.21 -0.52 -3.91
CA ALA A 121 -10.74 -1.12 -5.15
C ALA A 121 -9.22 -1.04 -5.30
N MET A 122 -8.61 0.11 -4.96
CA MET A 122 -7.16 0.29 -4.97
C MET A 122 -6.47 -0.66 -3.97
N LEU A 123 -6.95 -0.74 -2.72
CA LEU A 123 -6.36 -1.63 -1.71
C LEU A 123 -6.51 -3.10 -2.13
N THR A 124 -7.66 -3.47 -2.68
CA THR A 124 -7.91 -4.82 -3.23
C THR A 124 -6.97 -5.15 -4.38
N ASP A 125 -6.73 -4.20 -5.29
CA ASP A 125 -5.78 -4.36 -6.41
C ASP A 125 -4.36 -4.67 -5.92
N ILE A 126 -3.90 -3.93 -4.91
CA ILE A 126 -2.59 -4.13 -4.31
C ILE A 126 -2.50 -5.51 -3.66
N VAL A 127 -3.50 -5.90 -2.87
CA VAL A 127 -3.54 -7.23 -2.24
C VAL A 127 -3.50 -8.34 -3.30
N ALA A 128 -4.26 -8.19 -4.39
CA ALA A 128 -4.27 -9.14 -5.50
C ALA A 128 -2.90 -9.25 -6.17
N ARG A 129 -2.24 -8.12 -6.45
CA ARG A 129 -0.88 -8.10 -7.02
C ARG A 129 0.12 -8.77 -6.09
N LEU A 130 0.12 -8.43 -4.81
CA LEU A 130 1.04 -9.01 -3.83
C LEU A 130 0.82 -10.52 -3.61
N ASN A 131 -0.40 -11.00 -3.81
CA ASN A 131 -0.73 -12.42 -3.83
C ASN A 131 -0.41 -13.13 -5.16
N GLY A 132 0.03 -12.41 -6.20
CA GLY A 132 0.31 -12.97 -7.52
C GLY A 132 -0.94 -13.31 -8.32
N GLN A 133 -2.09 -12.73 -7.96
CA GLN A 133 -3.38 -12.90 -8.66
C GLN A 133 -3.53 -11.96 -9.85
N LYS A 134 -2.73 -10.88 -9.91
CA LYS A 134 -2.76 -9.83 -10.94
C LYS A 134 -1.34 -9.32 -11.23
N TYR A 135 -1.05 -8.99 -12.49
CA TYR A 135 0.26 -8.48 -12.97
C TYR A 135 0.13 -7.08 -13.56
#